data_AF-A0A1E9T6U7-F1
#
_entry.id   AF-A0A1E9T6U7-F1
#
_cell.length_a   1.000
_cell.length_b   1.000
_cell.length_c   1.000
_cell.angle_alpha   90.00
_cell.angle_beta   90.00
_cell.angle_gamma   90.00
#
_symmetry.space_group_name_H-M   'P 1'
#
loop_
_entity.id
_entity.type
_entity.pdbx_description
1 polymer ?
#
loop_
_entity_poly.entity_id
_entity_poly.type
_entity_poly.pdbx_seq_one_letter_code
_entity_poly.pdbx_strand_id
1 'polypeptide(L)'
;MAMTLYLFVLLLIYLYAYKEELSGFISKIFKTIKNFALNIWGKLNSTKKLIRAFAIFAGLSLLLLLIYNIIENSILHSEKIRNLPEGFNFSLKSNELSEIQNIRKSTFFYTSGALLVALLLTLSFTKRLKLILQEHILRIFVLTVVFGGVLSFFIPAFLYNYGFIGETKDLTTALFTITGGTIALFSLIKSHQKSELEREQLDTQKQKDARDHIRQLHNSYNDRFDKAVAELNGSDVKASYTAVPKLAKLADAWLDYKDLSNDTKELEKLKDKAEKEAQTIINILCKYIRTIPNNYTHEQLKEFKSLPESDIEILTHEVDIRRLIFSEISKRSSTFTRDGFGKIIDTYTGTWSDFEFDFSRAPIFYPLSSLTIEKGNFSSAKFYSNADFSGATFTQTADFSKATFTQNANFSWATFTQTADFESATFTQTARFHVTKFTQDANFRWATFTQTANFRSATFTQTANFRSATFERFEPTFATKLGKARFSAGTSPQNYMFSVAPDSKPINCKPATLLGKTFIIPLGTVLFDPDSPPKDHLGNYTVQSASAE
;
A
#
# COMPACT_ATOMS: atom_id res chain seq x y z
N MET A 1 -25.19 -51.53 30.06
CA MET A 1 -24.10 -50.74 29.45
C MET A 1 -24.47 -50.16 28.07
N ALA A 2 -25.22 -50.86 27.22
CA ALA A 2 -25.64 -50.34 25.90
C ALA A 2 -26.67 -49.19 25.95
N MET A 3 -27.63 -49.23 26.88
CA MET A 3 -28.69 -48.20 27.01
C MET A 3 -28.17 -46.85 27.53
N THR A 4 -27.14 -46.88 28.40
CA THR A 4 -26.45 -45.68 28.91
C THR A 4 -25.56 -45.03 27.86
N LEU A 5 -24.92 -45.82 26.99
CA LEU A 5 -24.13 -45.31 25.87
C LEU A 5 -25.04 -44.68 24.80
N TYR A 6 -26.21 -45.28 24.54
CA TYR A 6 -27.22 -44.74 23.63
C TYR A 6 -27.81 -43.41 24.12
N LEU A 7 -28.12 -43.30 25.41
CA LEU A 7 -28.56 -42.05 26.06
C LEU A 7 -27.47 -40.96 26.04
N PHE A 8 -26.19 -41.33 26.20
CA PHE A 8 -25.07 -40.39 26.15
C PHE A 8 -24.81 -39.87 24.73
N VAL A 9 -24.95 -40.73 23.72
CA VAL A 9 -24.83 -40.34 22.30
C VAL A 9 -26.00 -39.47 21.86
N LEU A 10 -27.24 -39.76 22.30
CA LEU A 10 -28.40 -38.88 22.08
C LEU A 10 -28.23 -37.51 22.76
N LEU A 11 -27.62 -37.47 23.95
CA LEU A 11 -27.31 -36.21 24.66
C LEU A 11 -26.26 -35.38 23.90
N LEU A 12 -25.23 -36.03 23.33
CA LEU A 12 -24.20 -35.38 22.51
C LEU A 12 -24.76 -34.87 21.18
N ILE A 13 -25.67 -35.60 20.53
CA ILE A 13 -26.36 -35.16 19.31
C ILE A 13 -27.30 -33.98 19.62
N TYR A 14 -28.01 -34.02 20.75
CA TYR A 14 -28.86 -32.93 21.23
C TYR A 14 -28.06 -31.65 21.56
N LEU A 15 -26.88 -31.80 22.21
CA LEU A 15 -25.95 -30.70 22.49
C LEU A 15 -25.28 -30.14 21.23
N TYR A 16 -25.07 -30.98 20.20
CA TYR A 16 -24.52 -30.54 18.91
C TYR A 16 -25.57 -29.79 18.07
N ALA A 17 -26.84 -30.21 18.11
CA ALA A 17 -27.94 -29.59 17.36
C ALA A 17 -28.34 -28.19 17.87
N TYR A 18 -28.12 -27.89 19.16
CA TYR A 18 -28.46 -26.59 19.78
C TYR A 18 -27.25 -25.67 20.05
N LYS A 19 -26.09 -25.98 19.46
CA LYS A 19 -24.81 -25.30 19.71
C LYS A 19 -24.86 -23.78 19.45
N GLU A 20 -25.61 -23.32 18.46
CA GLU A 20 -25.70 -21.89 18.14
C GLU A 20 -26.59 -21.10 19.11
N GLU A 21 -27.75 -21.64 19.49
CA GLU A 21 -28.66 -21.00 20.47
C GLU A 21 -28.09 -20.99 21.90
N LEU A 22 -27.40 -22.06 22.30
CA LEU A 22 -26.72 -22.11 23.60
C LEU A 22 -25.58 -21.08 23.68
N SER A 23 -24.87 -20.83 22.57
CA SER A 23 -23.79 -19.84 22.53
C SER A 23 -24.30 -18.40 22.74
N GLY A 24 -25.47 -18.07 22.19
CA GLY A 24 -26.11 -16.76 22.34
C GLY A 24 -26.62 -16.52 23.76
N PHE A 25 -27.21 -17.53 24.38
CA PHE A 25 -27.71 -17.46 25.76
C PHE A 25 -26.57 -17.41 26.79
N ILE A 26 -25.54 -18.24 26.61
CA ILE A 26 -24.34 -18.24 27.46
C ILE A 26 -23.57 -16.93 27.33
N SER A 27 -23.46 -16.35 26.13
CA SER A 27 -22.82 -15.05 25.89
C SER A 27 -23.52 -13.90 26.64
N LYS A 28 -24.85 -13.86 26.64
CA LYS A 28 -25.64 -12.84 27.37
C LYS A 28 -25.51 -12.98 28.89
N ILE A 29 -25.51 -14.20 29.40
CA ILE A 29 -25.28 -14.51 30.82
C ILE A 29 -23.85 -14.13 31.23
N PHE A 30 -22.83 -14.50 30.44
CA PHE A 30 -21.44 -14.13 30.71
C PHE A 30 -21.22 -12.61 30.69
N LYS A 31 -21.86 -11.88 29.78
CA LYS A 31 -21.72 -10.42 29.68
C LYS A 31 -22.36 -9.71 30.88
N THR A 32 -23.49 -10.22 31.36
CA THR A 32 -24.19 -9.69 32.54
C THR A 32 -23.46 -10.02 33.84
N ILE A 33 -22.97 -11.26 34.00
CA ILE A 33 -22.13 -11.67 35.13
C ILE A 33 -20.80 -10.91 35.14
N LYS A 34 -20.19 -10.69 33.97
CA LYS A 34 -18.93 -9.94 33.84
C LYS A 34 -19.11 -8.47 34.26
N ASN A 35 -20.20 -7.82 33.87
CA ASN A 35 -20.48 -6.43 34.27
C ASN A 35 -20.84 -6.31 35.76
N PHE A 36 -21.59 -7.25 36.31
CA PHE A 36 -21.90 -7.30 37.74
C PHE A 36 -20.65 -7.59 38.59
N ALA A 37 -19.82 -8.55 38.15
CA ALA A 37 -18.55 -8.86 38.76
C ALA A 37 -17.58 -7.67 38.69
N LEU A 38 -17.44 -6.99 37.54
CA LEU A 38 -16.58 -5.80 37.41
C LEU A 38 -17.00 -4.65 38.34
N ASN A 39 -18.31 -4.44 38.53
CA ASN A 39 -18.82 -3.36 39.37
C ASN A 39 -18.63 -3.62 40.88
N ILE A 40 -18.75 -4.88 41.31
CA ILE A 40 -18.42 -5.31 42.69
C ILE A 40 -16.89 -5.37 42.90
N TRP A 41 -16.14 -5.81 41.89
CA TRP A 41 -14.69 -6.03 41.94
C TRP A 41 -13.89 -4.71 41.92
N GLY A 42 -14.47 -3.65 41.35
CA GLY A 42 -13.94 -2.29 41.37
C GLY A 42 -13.97 -1.62 42.75
N LYS A 43 -14.98 -1.91 43.57
CA LYS A 43 -15.11 -1.38 44.95
C LYS A 43 -14.20 -2.04 45.99
N LEU A 44 -13.58 -3.20 45.67
CA LEU A 44 -12.89 -4.04 46.65
C LEU A 44 -11.41 -4.29 46.30
N ASN A 45 -10.69 -3.29 45.79
CA ASN A 45 -9.37 -3.52 45.18
C ASN A 45 -8.17 -3.43 46.15
N SER A 46 -8.33 -2.86 47.35
CA SER A 46 -7.24 -2.74 48.34
C SER A 46 -7.12 -3.96 49.29
N THR A 47 -8.19 -4.73 49.50
CA THR A 47 -8.25 -5.81 50.52
C THR A 47 -7.99 -7.23 49.99
N LYS A 48 -7.84 -7.43 48.67
CA LYS A 48 -7.72 -8.76 48.03
C LYS A 48 -6.51 -9.58 48.46
N LYS A 49 -5.36 -8.94 48.72
CA LYS A 49 -4.15 -9.65 49.19
C LYS A 49 -4.35 -10.19 50.61
N LEU A 50 -4.96 -9.40 51.48
CA LEU A 50 -5.16 -9.73 52.89
C LEU A 50 -6.20 -10.84 53.06
N ILE A 51 -7.33 -10.76 52.35
CA ILE A 51 -8.37 -11.80 52.36
C ILE A 51 -7.83 -13.13 51.82
N ARG A 52 -7.02 -13.09 50.75
CA ARG A 52 -6.40 -14.29 50.18
C ARG A 52 -5.34 -14.89 51.11
N ALA A 53 -4.52 -14.05 51.74
CA ALA A 53 -3.53 -14.50 52.73
C ALA A 53 -4.22 -15.14 53.95
N PHE A 54 -5.31 -14.53 54.42
CA PHE A 54 -6.12 -15.07 55.51
C PHE A 54 -6.78 -16.40 55.15
N ALA A 55 -7.33 -16.54 53.94
CA ALA A 55 -7.90 -17.80 53.47
C ALA A 55 -6.87 -18.93 53.35
N ILE A 56 -5.65 -18.62 52.89
CA ILE A 56 -4.54 -19.58 52.84
C ILE A 56 -4.12 -19.98 54.26
N PHE A 57 -4.01 -19.03 55.18
CA PHE A 57 -3.65 -19.29 56.57
C PHE A 57 -4.71 -20.14 57.28
N ALA A 58 -5.99 -19.81 57.11
CA ALA A 58 -7.11 -20.58 57.64
C ALA A 58 -7.15 -22.00 57.05
N GLY A 59 -6.91 -22.15 55.73
CA GLY A 59 -6.84 -23.44 55.08
C GLY A 59 -5.67 -24.31 55.56
N LEU A 60 -4.49 -23.72 55.76
CA LEU A 60 -3.32 -24.40 56.33
C LEU A 60 -3.55 -24.82 57.78
N SER A 61 -4.18 -23.96 58.57
CA SER A 61 -4.54 -24.25 59.96
C SER A 61 -5.56 -25.39 60.05
N LEU A 62 -6.58 -25.39 59.18
CA LEU A 62 -7.55 -26.48 59.06
C LEU A 62 -6.88 -27.79 58.61
N LEU A 63 -5.94 -27.73 57.66
CA LEU A 63 -5.19 -28.89 57.21
C LEU A 63 -4.35 -29.51 58.34
N LEU A 64 -3.66 -28.68 59.12
CA LEU A 64 -2.90 -29.10 60.31
C LEU A 64 -3.80 -29.74 61.36
N LEU A 65 -4.99 -29.17 61.60
CA LEU A 65 -5.98 -29.73 62.53
C LEU A 65 -6.46 -31.12 62.07
N LEU A 66 -6.75 -31.28 60.77
CA LEU A 66 -7.15 -32.55 60.20
C LEU A 66 -6.03 -33.60 60.30
N ILE A 67 -4.77 -33.21 60.05
CA ILE A 67 -3.61 -34.09 60.21
C ILE A 67 -3.43 -34.50 61.68
N TYR A 68 -3.58 -33.56 62.61
CA TYR A 68 -3.53 -33.86 64.05
C TYR A 68 -4.57 -34.91 64.43
N ASN A 69 -5.83 -34.72 64.02
CA ASN A 69 -6.91 -35.68 64.29
C ASN A 69 -6.66 -37.05 63.63
N ILE A 70 -6.02 -37.11 62.46
CA ILE A 70 -5.61 -38.37 61.83
C ILE A 70 -4.58 -39.10 62.69
N ILE A 71 -3.58 -38.39 63.20
CA ILE A 71 -2.53 -38.96 64.06
C ILE A 71 -3.12 -39.43 65.39
N GLU A 72 -3.91 -38.59 66.04
CA GLU A 72 -4.56 -38.90 67.32
C GLU A 72 -5.49 -40.12 67.19
N ASN A 73 -6.36 -40.15 66.17
CA ASN A 73 -7.20 -41.32 65.92
C ASN A 73 -6.38 -42.57 65.59
N SER A 74 -5.22 -42.44 64.94
CA SER A 74 -4.35 -43.58 64.64
C SER A 74 -3.68 -44.14 65.90
N ILE A 75 -3.27 -43.27 66.84
CA ILE A 75 -2.75 -43.67 68.14
C ILE A 75 -3.86 -44.35 68.97
N LEU A 76 -5.04 -43.72 69.06
CA LEU A 76 -6.19 -44.28 69.76
C LEU A 76 -6.66 -45.62 69.17
N HIS A 77 -6.60 -45.75 67.84
CA HIS A 77 -6.88 -47.01 67.15
C HIS A 77 -5.88 -48.10 67.54
N SER A 78 -4.58 -47.76 67.55
CA SER A 78 -3.52 -48.67 67.96
C SER A 78 -3.65 -49.10 69.42
N GLU A 79 -4.01 -48.18 70.31
CA GLU A 79 -4.21 -48.44 71.74
C GLU A 79 -5.41 -49.37 71.98
N LYS A 80 -6.55 -49.09 71.33
CA LYS A 80 -7.72 -49.98 71.41
C LYS A 80 -7.46 -51.36 70.85
N ILE A 81 -6.69 -51.48 69.76
CA ILE A 81 -6.30 -52.78 69.22
C ILE A 81 -5.38 -53.53 70.19
N ARG A 82 -4.44 -52.83 70.85
CA ARG A 82 -3.47 -53.44 71.78
C ARG A 82 -4.12 -53.93 73.09
N ASN A 83 -5.21 -53.30 73.51
CA ASN A 83 -5.93 -53.63 74.75
C ASN A 83 -7.04 -54.67 74.54
N LEU A 84 -7.16 -55.29 73.35
CA LEU A 84 -8.09 -56.39 73.12
C LEU A 84 -7.61 -57.68 73.81
N PRO A 85 -8.52 -58.50 74.36
CA PRO A 85 -8.15 -59.77 74.99
C PRO A 85 -7.52 -60.74 73.98
N GLU A 86 -6.57 -61.56 74.42
CA GLU A 86 -5.95 -62.59 73.57
C GLU A 86 -7.01 -63.59 73.06
N GLY A 87 -7.07 -63.77 71.74
CA GLY A 87 -8.09 -64.61 71.09
C GLY A 87 -9.37 -63.88 70.63
N PHE A 88 -9.40 -62.54 70.66
CA PHE A 88 -10.54 -61.75 70.21
C PHE A 88 -10.95 -62.05 68.75
N ASN A 89 -12.21 -62.44 68.53
CA ASN A 89 -12.73 -62.81 67.22
C ASN A 89 -13.40 -61.62 66.52
N PHE A 90 -12.74 -61.11 65.48
CA PHE A 90 -13.20 -59.97 64.67
C PHE A 90 -14.45 -60.23 63.80
N SER A 91 -14.97 -61.46 63.77
CA SER A 91 -16.17 -61.81 62.98
C SER A 91 -17.50 -61.59 63.72
N LEU A 92 -17.49 -61.49 65.05
CA LEU A 92 -18.69 -61.28 65.88
C LEU A 92 -18.87 -59.79 66.19
N LYS A 93 -20.09 -59.26 65.99
CA LYS A 93 -20.42 -57.86 66.34
C LYS A 93 -20.31 -57.69 67.85
N SER A 94 -19.27 -57.00 68.30
CA SER A 94 -19.10 -56.55 69.69
C SER A 94 -19.06 -55.02 69.77
N ASN A 95 -19.34 -54.47 70.96
CA ASN A 95 -19.24 -53.03 71.20
C ASN A 95 -17.81 -52.52 70.94
N GLU A 96 -16.79 -53.28 71.31
CA GLU A 96 -15.38 -52.96 71.08
C GLU A 96 -15.04 -52.86 69.58
N LEU A 97 -15.56 -53.79 68.76
CA LEU A 97 -15.37 -53.75 67.31
C LEU A 97 -16.08 -52.54 66.67
N SER A 98 -17.27 -52.17 67.18
CA SER A 98 -18.02 -51.01 66.70
C SER A 98 -17.29 -49.69 66.99
N GLU A 99 -16.60 -49.59 68.13
CA GLU A 99 -15.77 -48.43 68.47
C GLU A 99 -14.53 -48.33 67.57
N ILE A 100 -13.85 -49.46 67.32
CA ILE A 100 -12.71 -49.54 66.40
C ILE A 100 -13.12 -49.15 64.97
N GLN A 101 -14.30 -49.59 64.51
CA GLN A 101 -14.86 -49.21 63.21
C GLN A 101 -15.23 -47.72 63.14
N ASN A 102 -15.79 -47.15 64.22
CA ASN A 102 -16.08 -45.72 64.29
C ASN A 102 -14.80 -44.87 64.21
N ILE A 103 -13.72 -45.28 64.88
CA ILE A 103 -12.42 -44.60 64.77
C ILE A 103 -11.90 -44.67 63.34
N ARG A 104 -11.91 -45.85 62.70
CA ARG A 104 -11.49 -46.00 61.29
C ARG A 104 -12.30 -45.12 60.33
N LYS A 105 -13.62 -45.08 60.51
CA LYS A 105 -14.51 -44.24 59.71
C LYS A 105 -14.21 -42.75 59.92
N SER A 106 -13.96 -42.33 61.16
CA SER A 106 -13.54 -40.96 61.47
C SER A 106 -12.20 -40.62 60.83
N THR A 107 -11.21 -41.52 60.90
CA THR A 107 -9.90 -41.34 60.24
C THR A 107 -10.06 -41.21 58.73
N PHE A 108 -10.93 -42.00 58.10
CA PHE A 108 -11.23 -41.89 56.66
C PHE A 108 -11.85 -40.53 56.28
N PHE A 109 -12.76 -39.99 57.10
CA PHE A 109 -13.31 -38.66 56.85
C PHE A 109 -12.27 -37.56 57.02
N TYR A 110 -11.40 -37.65 58.04
CA TYR A 110 -10.33 -36.68 58.21
C TYR A 110 -9.28 -36.75 57.09
N THR A 111 -8.90 -37.94 56.63
CA THR A 111 -7.96 -38.08 55.49
C THR A 111 -8.55 -37.55 54.20
N SER A 112 -9.82 -37.87 53.91
CA SER A 112 -10.53 -37.34 52.74
C SER A 112 -10.67 -35.81 52.80
N GLY A 113 -11.01 -35.28 53.98
CA GLY A 113 -11.08 -33.84 54.23
C GLY A 113 -9.73 -33.14 54.06
N ALA A 114 -8.65 -33.73 54.58
CA ALA A 114 -7.29 -33.19 54.46
C ALA A 114 -6.86 -33.12 52.99
N LEU A 115 -7.15 -34.17 52.21
CA LEU A 115 -6.83 -34.22 50.79
C LEU A 115 -7.57 -33.13 50.00
N LEU A 116 -8.84 -32.90 50.32
CA LEU A 116 -9.69 -31.89 49.69
C LEU A 116 -9.22 -30.45 50.04
N VAL A 117 -8.91 -30.19 51.31
CA VAL A 117 -8.36 -28.89 51.76
C VAL A 117 -7.00 -28.63 51.12
N ALA A 118 -6.12 -29.63 51.05
CA ALA A 118 -4.83 -29.52 50.37
C ALA A 118 -5.01 -29.17 48.88
N LEU A 119 -5.95 -29.82 48.19
CA LEU A 119 -6.26 -29.55 46.78
C LEU A 119 -6.76 -28.10 46.59
N LEU A 120 -7.66 -27.63 47.46
CA LEU A 120 -8.18 -26.26 47.43
C LEU A 120 -7.09 -25.21 47.68
N LEU A 121 -6.11 -25.51 48.55
CA LEU A 121 -4.95 -24.64 48.76
C LEU A 121 -4.08 -24.50 47.49
N THR A 122 -3.93 -25.56 46.68
CA THR A 122 -3.16 -25.49 45.43
C THR A 122 -3.79 -24.57 44.38
N LEU A 123 -5.13 -24.47 44.34
CA LEU A 123 -5.86 -23.55 43.45
C LEU A 123 -5.49 -22.08 43.70
N SER A 124 -5.11 -21.74 44.94
CA SER A 124 -4.67 -20.40 45.32
C SER A 124 -3.33 -20.00 44.71
N PHE A 125 -2.56 -20.94 44.15
CA PHE A 125 -1.26 -20.68 43.51
C PHE A 125 -1.27 -20.87 41.98
N THR A 126 -2.45 -21.05 41.38
CA THR A 126 -2.68 -21.25 39.93
C THR A 126 -1.89 -20.34 38.99
N LYS A 127 -1.70 -19.06 39.31
CA LYS A 127 -0.87 -18.14 38.49
C LYS A 127 0.62 -18.47 38.50
N ARG A 128 1.19 -18.81 39.67
CA ARG A 128 2.59 -19.25 39.78
C ARG A 128 2.75 -20.65 39.17
N LEU A 129 1.78 -21.54 39.40
CA LEU A 129 1.71 -22.84 38.75
C LEU A 129 1.70 -22.71 37.22
N LYS A 130 0.96 -21.74 36.66
CA LYS A 130 0.91 -21.50 35.20
C LYS A 130 2.28 -21.11 34.62
N LEU A 131 3.04 -20.26 35.31
CA LEU A 131 4.41 -19.87 34.91
C LEU A 131 5.37 -21.07 34.95
N ILE A 132 5.35 -21.84 36.04
CA ILE A 132 6.16 -23.05 36.20
C ILE A 132 5.75 -24.13 35.17
N LEU A 133 4.45 -24.25 34.88
CA LEU A 133 3.93 -25.14 33.83
C LEU A 133 4.38 -24.71 32.43
N GLN A 134 4.54 -23.42 32.15
CA GLN A 134 4.97 -22.97 30.82
C GLN A 134 6.45 -23.26 30.55
N GLU A 135 7.33 -23.13 31.56
CA GLU A 135 8.77 -23.44 31.41
C GLU A 135 9.06 -24.95 31.38
N HIS A 136 8.23 -25.77 32.04
CA HIS A 136 8.49 -27.20 32.22
C HIS A 136 7.30 -28.08 31.83
N ILE A 137 6.51 -27.66 30.84
CA ILE A 137 5.25 -28.32 30.46
C ILE A 137 5.45 -29.80 30.16
N LEU A 138 6.53 -30.14 29.44
CA LEU A 138 6.83 -31.51 29.05
C LEU A 138 7.22 -32.38 30.26
N ARG A 139 8.03 -31.85 31.20
CA ARG A 139 8.45 -32.59 32.40
C ARG A 139 7.29 -32.81 33.38
N ILE A 140 6.46 -31.79 33.59
CA ILE A 140 5.29 -31.87 34.47
C ILE A 140 4.23 -32.79 33.87
N PHE A 141 4.01 -32.72 32.55
CA PHE A 141 3.12 -33.65 31.86
C PHE A 141 3.59 -35.10 31.97
N VAL A 142 4.89 -35.37 31.74
CA VAL A 142 5.47 -36.71 31.93
C VAL A 142 5.30 -37.19 33.37
N LEU A 143 5.58 -36.34 34.38
CA LEU A 143 5.36 -36.68 35.78
C LEU A 143 3.89 -37.03 36.06
N THR A 144 2.97 -36.25 35.50
CA THR A 144 1.52 -36.45 35.67
C THR A 144 1.05 -37.74 35.02
N VAL A 145 1.59 -38.09 33.84
CA VAL A 145 1.32 -39.36 33.16
C VAL A 145 1.92 -40.54 33.93
N VAL A 146 3.12 -40.41 34.49
CA VAL A 146 3.76 -41.44 35.32
C VAL A 146 2.94 -41.66 36.61
N PHE A 147 2.59 -40.60 37.34
CA PHE A 147 1.77 -40.71 38.55
C PHE A 147 0.35 -41.21 38.24
N GLY A 148 -0.27 -40.73 37.17
CA GLY A 148 -1.57 -41.21 36.70
C GLY A 148 -1.54 -42.68 36.28
N GLY A 149 -0.44 -43.10 35.64
CA GLY A 149 -0.15 -44.51 35.32
C GLY A 149 -0.06 -45.34 36.59
N VAL A 150 0.77 -44.96 37.56
CA VAL A 150 0.87 -45.65 38.86
C VAL A 150 -0.50 -45.75 39.55
N LEU A 151 -1.27 -44.67 39.60
CA LEU A 151 -2.62 -44.65 40.17
C LEU A 151 -3.60 -45.55 39.39
N SER A 152 -3.49 -45.65 38.06
CA SER A 152 -4.34 -46.53 37.24
C SER A 152 -4.10 -48.02 37.48
N PHE A 153 -2.95 -48.42 38.04
CA PHE A 153 -2.72 -49.77 38.52
C PHE A 153 -3.19 -49.95 39.97
N PHE A 154 -2.96 -48.94 40.82
CA PHE A 154 -3.29 -49.02 42.25
C PHE A 154 -4.79 -48.95 42.55
N ILE A 155 -5.54 -48.04 41.92
CA ILE A 155 -6.97 -47.85 42.22
C ILE A 155 -7.78 -49.12 41.90
N PRO A 156 -7.60 -49.77 40.73
CA PRO A 156 -8.36 -50.97 40.42
C PRO A 156 -7.94 -52.19 41.26
N ALA A 157 -6.64 -52.33 41.58
CA ALA A 157 -6.16 -53.36 42.50
C ALA A 157 -6.69 -53.16 43.94
N PHE A 158 -6.79 -51.91 44.39
CA PHE A 158 -7.40 -51.54 45.67
C PHE A 158 -8.89 -51.89 45.69
N LEU A 159 -9.65 -51.52 44.65
CA LEU A 159 -11.09 -51.82 44.57
C LEU A 159 -11.40 -53.33 44.55
N TYR A 160 -10.52 -54.14 43.95
CA TYR A 160 -10.60 -55.61 43.99
C TYR A 160 -10.36 -56.16 45.40
N ASN A 161 -9.28 -55.74 46.07
CA ASN A 161 -8.94 -56.22 47.42
C ASN A 161 -9.99 -55.88 48.49
N TYR A 162 -10.82 -54.86 48.27
CA TYR A 162 -11.91 -54.47 49.17
C TYR A 162 -13.30 -54.93 48.71
N GLY A 163 -13.39 -55.78 47.66
CA GLY A 163 -14.63 -56.44 47.24
C GLY A 163 -15.62 -55.58 46.45
N PHE A 164 -15.19 -54.43 45.92
CA PHE A 164 -16.06 -53.55 45.13
C PHE A 164 -16.16 -53.93 43.65
N ILE A 165 -15.23 -54.75 43.12
CA ILE A 165 -15.22 -55.27 41.74
C ILE A 165 -14.98 -56.78 41.81
N GLY A 166 -15.86 -57.58 41.21
CA GLY A 166 -15.96 -59.03 41.46
C GLY A 166 -15.12 -59.94 40.56
N GLU A 167 -14.68 -59.50 39.37
CA GLU A 167 -13.94 -60.35 38.42
C GLU A 167 -12.64 -59.71 37.89
N THR A 168 -11.62 -60.54 37.65
CA THR A 168 -10.30 -60.13 37.12
C THR A 168 -10.35 -59.59 35.69
N LYS A 169 -11.39 -59.93 34.92
CA LYS A 169 -11.59 -59.48 33.53
C LYS A 169 -11.88 -57.98 33.45
N ASP A 170 -12.73 -57.45 34.33
CA ASP A 170 -13.10 -56.02 34.35
C ASP A 170 -11.92 -55.12 34.73
N LEU A 171 -11.09 -55.60 35.66
CA LEU A 171 -9.83 -54.98 36.07
C LEU A 171 -8.87 -54.85 34.88
N THR A 172 -8.68 -55.95 34.15
CA THR A 172 -7.76 -56.03 33.01
C THR A 172 -8.23 -55.13 31.85
N THR A 173 -9.53 -55.12 31.56
CA THR A 173 -10.12 -54.24 30.54
C THR A 173 -9.97 -52.76 30.90
N ALA A 174 -10.25 -52.36 32.15
CA ALA A 174 -10.08 -50.97 32.58
C ALA A 174 -8.63 -50.50 32.41
N LEU A 175 -7.67 -51.37 32.73
CA LEU A 175 -6.26 -51.08 32.68
C LEU A 175 -5.72 -50.92 31.25
N PHE A 176 -6.17 -51.78 30.32
CA PHE A 176 -5.86 -51.64 28.89
C PHE A 176 -6.52 -50.41 28.25
N THR A 177 -7.72 -50.04 28.69
CA THR A 177 -8.44 -48.88 28.13
C THR A 177 -7.77 -47.55 28.50
N ILE A 178 -7.27 -47.42 29.74
CA ILE A 178 -6.57 -46.22 30.21
C ILE A 178 -5.20 -46.06 29.53
N THR A 179 -4.44 -47.15 29.41
CA THR A 179 -3.13 -47.15 28.74
C THR A 179 -3.25 -46.89 27.23
N GLY A 180 -4.22 -47.51 26.56
CA GLY A 180 -4.51 -47.22 25.15
C GLY A 180 -4.96 -45.76 24.92
N GLY A 181 -5.84 -45.22 25.77
CA GLY A 181 -6.36 -43.86 25.65
C GLY A 181 -5.29 -42.77 25.85
N THR A 182 -4.36 -42.97 26.79
CA THR A 182 -3.24 -42.04 27.05
C THR A 182 -2.23 -42.01 25.90
N ILE A 183 -1.88 -43.18 25.33
CA ILE A 183 -1.01 -43.27 24.14
C ILE A 183 -1.67 -42.61 22.93
N ALA A 184 -2.97 -42.83 22.73
CA ALA A 184 -3.72 -42.21 21.63
C ALA A 184 -3.73 -40.68 21.74
N LEU A 185 -3.98 -40.14 22.94
CA LEU A 185 -3.97 -38.70 23.18
C LEU A 185 -2.59 -38.08 22.96
N PHE A 186 -1.53 -38.71 23.45
CA PHE A 186 -0.15 -38.23 23.25
C PHE A 186 0.24 -38.26 21.77
N SER A 187 -0.12 -39.32 21.05
CA SER A 187 0.10 -39.44 19.61
C SER A 187 -0.63 -38.33 18.84
N LEU A 188 -1.86 -37.99 19.24
CA LEU A 188 -2.65 -36.92 18.63
C LEU A 188 -2.05 -35.54 18.89
N ILE A 189 -1.60 -35.25 20.12
CA ILE A 189 -0.94 -33.97 20.46
C ILE A 189 0.37 -33.81 19.67
N LYS A 190 1.20 -34.85 19.63
CA LYS A 190 2.47 -34.83 18.88
C LYS A 190 2.24 -34.68 17.37
N SER A 191 1.19 -35.34 16.85
CA SER A 191 0.78 -35.20 15.45
C SER A 191 0.33 -33.77 15.13
N HIS A 192 -0.47 -33.16 16.02
CA HIS A 192 -0.92 -31.78 15.84
C HIS A 192 0.24 -30.77 15.86
N GLN A 193 1.16 -30.88 16.84
CA GLN A 193 2.35 -30.03 16.90
C GLN A 193 3.24 -30.19 15.67
N LYS A 194 3.43 -31.42 15.19
CA LYS A 194 4.17 -31.69 13.96
C LYS A 194 3.49 -31.02 12.76
N SER A 195 2.16 -31.12 12.67
CA SER A 195 1.39 -30.48 11.59
C SER A 195 1.46 -28.95 11.63
N GLU A 196 1.44 -28.33 12.82
CA GLU A 196 1.62 -26.88 12.97
C GLU A 196 3.03 -26.44 12.53
N LEU A 197 4.08 -27.16 12.95
CA LEU A 197 5.44 -26.87 12.53
C LEU A 197 5.62 -27.02 11.02
N GLU A 198 5.04 -28.07 10.42
CA GLU A 198 5.06 -28.28 8.96
C GLU A 198 4.34 -27.15 8.22
N ARG A 199 3.25 -26.61 8.77
CA ARG A 199 2.56 -25.42 8.21
C ARG A 199 3.43 -24.17 8.28
N GLU A 200 4.04 -23.89 9.43
CA GLU A 200 4.94 -22.74 9.58
C GLU A 200 6.15 -22.82 8.64
N GLN A 201 6.74 -24.02 8.49
CA GLN A 201 7.82 -24.27 7.54
C GLN A 201 7.35 -24.07 6.09
N LEU A 202 6.18 -24.59 5.73
CA LEU A 202 5.59 -24.42 4.41
C LEU A 202 5.33 -22.94 4.08
N ASP A 203 4.78 -22.18 5.03
CA ASP A 203 4.49 -20.76 4.83
C ASP A 203 5.78 -19.93 4.73
N THR A 204 6.78 -20.25 5.54
CA THR A 204 8.12 -19.65 5.44
C THR A 204 8.77 -19.94 4.08
N GLN A 205 8.63 -21.18 3.60
CA GLN A 205 9.14 -21.58 2.29
C GLN A 205 8.42 -20.85 1.15
N LYS A 206 7.08 -20.75 1.19
CA LYS A 206 6.30 -19.97 0.22
C LYS A 206 6.74 -18.50 0.18
N GLN A 207 6.96 -17.87 1.33
CA GLN A 207 7.45 -16.49 1.41
C GLN A 207 8.87 -16.35 0.86
N LYS A 208 9.73 -17.35 1.06
CA LYS A 208 11.06 -17.39 0.46
C LYS A 208 10.96 -17.52 -1.06
N ASP A 209 10.17 -18.46 -1.56
CA ASP A 209 9.98 -18.70 -2.99
C ASP A 209 9.40 -17.48 -3.70
N ALA A 210 8.44 -16.78 -3.08
CA ALA A 210 7.90 -15.53 -3.61
C ALA A 210 8.97 -14.42 -3.70
N ARG A 211 9.81 -14.25 -2.67
CA ARG A 211 10.92 -13.29 -2.68
C ARG A 211 11.99 -13.65 -3.71
N ASP A 212 12.32 -14.93 -3.84
CA ASP A 212 13.28 -15.42 -4.83
C ASP A 212 12.74 -15.24 -6.25
N HIS A 213 11.44 -15.45 -6.47
CA HIS A 213 10.77 -15.18 -7.75
C HIS A 213 10.87 -13.70 -8.13
N ILE A 214 10.54 -12.77 -7.22
CA ILE A 214 10.67 -11.33 -7.44
C ILE A 214 12.13 -10.96 -7.74
N ARG A 215 13.10 -11.55 -7.03
CA ARG A 215 14.52 -11.31 -7.26
C ARG A 215 14.94 -11.77 -8.66
N GLN A 216 14.50 -12.95 -9.10
CA GLN A 216 14.78 -13.46 -10.45
C GLN A 216 14.15 -12.57 -11.53
N LEU A 217 12.91 -12.12 -11.31
CA LEU A 217 12.22 -11.19 -12.19
C LEU A 217 13.01 -9.89 -12.36
N HIS A 218 13.41 -9.25 -11.26
CA HIS A 218 14.23 -8.04 -11.27
C HIS A 218 15.58 -8.25 -11.97
N ASN A 219 16.25 -9.39 -11.75
CA ASN A 219 17.49 -9.71 -12.45
C ASN A 219 17.26 -9.83 -13.97
N SER A 220 16.14 -10.44 -14.40
CA SER A 220 15.77 -10.53 -15.81
C SER A 220 15.46 -9.16 -16.40
N TYR A 221 14.80 -8.27 -15.65
CA TYR A 221 14.56 -6.90 -16.08
C TYR A 221 15.85 -6.12 -16.26
N ASN A 222 16.81 -6.26 -15.34
CA ASN A 222 18.11 -5.62 -15.46
C ASN A 222 18.91 -6.11 -16.68
N ASP A 223 18.91 -7.42 -16.95
CA ASP A 223 19.57 -7.97 -18.15
C ASP A 223 18.94 -7.43 -19.45
N ARG A 224 17.59 -7.37 -19.51
CA ARG A 224 16.87 -6.78 -20.65
C ARG A 224 17.15 -5.29 -20.78
N PHE A 225 17.27 -4.57 -19.66
CA PHE A 225 17.63 -3.16 -19.63
C PHE A 225 19.02 -2.95 -20.22
N ASP A 226 20.05 -3.63 -19.69
CA ASP A 226 21.43 -3.50 -20.16
C ASP A 226 21.54 -3.82 -21.65
N LYS A 227 20.88 -4.88 -22.10
CA LYS A 227 20.83 -5.25 -23.51
C LYS A 227 20.16 -4.18 -24.37
N ALA A 228 19.00 -3.67 -23.97
CA ALA A 228 18.28 -2.67 -24.75
C ALA A 228 19.02 -1.32 -24.76
N VAL A 229 19.71 -0.95 -23.68
CA VAL A 229 20.57 0.24 -23.64
C VAL A 229 21.77 0.08 -24.58
N ALA A 230 22.40 -1.10 -24.60
CA ALA A 230 23.48 -1.39 -25.53
C ALA A 230 23.01 -1.37 -26.99
N GLU A 231 21.83 -1.92 -27.29
CA GLU A 231 21.21 -1.86 -28.61
C GLU A 231 20.87 -0.42 -29.03
N LEU A 232 20.35 0.42 -28.13
CA LEU A 232 20.00 1.82 -28.41
C LEU A 232 21.21 2.69 -28.78
N ASN A 233 22.35 2.43 -28.16
CA ASN A 233 23.59 3.18 -28.40
C ASN A 233 24.56 2.46 -29.37
N GLY A 234 24.09 1.38 -29.99
CA GLY A 234 24.88 0.60 -30.95
C GLY A 234 24.93 1.26 -32.33
N SER A 235 25.75 0.69 -33.22
CA SER A 235 25.83 1.12 -34.62
C SER A 235 24.74 0.53 -35.52
N ASP A 236 24.04 -0.51 -35.06
CA ASP A 236 22.92 -1.12 -35.80
C ASP A 236 21.65 -0.26 -35.62
N VAL A 237 21.28 0.43 -36.69
CA VAL A 237 20.09 1.29 -36.77
C VAL A 237 18.80 0.52 -36.44
N LYS A 238 18.66 -0.71 -36.95
CA LYS A 238 17.45 -1.52 -36.73
C LYS A 238 17.37 -1.94 -35.27
N ALA A 239 18.48 -2.37 -34.69
CA ALA A 239 18.56 -2.69 -33.26
C ALA A 239 18.18 -1.47 -32.42
N SER A 240 18.77 -0.30 -32.71
CA SER A 240 18.50 0.96 -32.01
C SER A 240 17.03 1.36 -32.07
N TYR A 241 16.42 1.28 -33.24
CA TYR A 241 14.98 1.53 -33.42
C TYR A 241 14.13 0.56 -32.60
N THR A 242 14.47 -0.74 -32.57
CA THR A 242 13.73 -1.72 -31.76
C THR A 242 13.96 -1.59 -30.25
N ALA A 243 15.07 -0.97 -29.83
CA ALA A 243 15.42 -0.79 -28.43
C ALA A 243 14.48 0.19 -27.72
N VAL A 244 14.03 1.25 -28.40
CA VAL A 244 13.11 2.25 -27.84
C VAL A 244 11.82 1.63 -27.27
N PRO A 245 11.02 0.87 -28.05
CA PRO A 245 9.82 0.23 -27.50
C PRO A 245 10.13 -0.91 -26.52
N LYS A 246 11.31 -1.56 -26.60
CA LYS A 246 11.73 -2.54 -25.58
C LYS A 246 11.93 -1.87 -24.22
N LEU A 247 12.64 -0.74 -24.18
CA LEU A 247 12.84 0.06 -22.97
C LEU A 247 11.51 0.59 -22.43
N ALA A 248 10.66 1.17 -23.29
CA ALA A 248 9.37 1.69 -22.85
C ALA A 248 8.48 0.58 -22.24
N LYS A 249 8.40 -0.60 -22.87
CA LYS A 249 7.67 -1.76 -22.33
C LYS A 249 8.30 -2.31 -21.05
N LEU A 250 9.62 -2.21 -20.90
CA LEU A 250 10.30 -2.63 -19.68
C LEU A 250 9.95 -1.72 -18.50
N ALA A 251 9.86 -0.41 -18.73
CA ALA A 251 9.36 0.52 -17.72
C ALA A 251 7.91 0.20 -17.34
N ASP A 252 7.04 -0.11 -18.31
CA ASP A 252 5.67 -0.57 -18.02
C ASP A 252 5.66 -1.86 -17.17
N ALA A 253 6.54 -2.81 -17.48
CA ALA A 253 6.65 -4.07 -16.76
C ALA A 253 7.12 -3.88 -15.30
N TRP A 254 8.00 -2.90 -15.04
CA TRP A 254 8.37 -2.53 -13.67
C TRP A 254 7.17 -2.00 -12.89
N LEU A 255 6.31 -1.21 -13.54
CA LEU A 255 5.13 -0.61 -12.91
C LEU A 255 3.99 -1.62 -12.66
N ASP A 256 4.08 -2.82 -13.25
CA ASP A 256 3.17 -3.94 -13.03
C ASP A 256 3.57 -4.77 -11.79
N TYR A 257 3.68 -4.11 -10.63
CA TYR A 257 4.11 -4.74 -9.38
C TYR A 257 2.96 -5.16 -8.46
N LYS A 258 1.71 -4.75 -8.78
CA LYS A 258 0.57 -4.85 -7.86
C LYS A 258 0.20 -6.28 -7.48
N ASP A 259 0.40 -7.21 -8.40
CA ASP A 259 0.07 -8.63 -8.21
C ASP A 259 1.24 -9.45 -7.63
N LEU A 260 2.40 -8.82 -7.34
CA LEU A 260 3.58 -9.51 -6.83
C LEU A 260 3.51 -9.81 -5.32
N SER A 261 2.70 -9.09 -4.56
CA SER A 261 2.58 -9.28 -3.10
C SER A 261 1.23 -8.80 -2.57
N ASN A 262 0.66 -9.56 -1.63
CA ASN A 262 -0.51 -9.16 -0.86
C ASN A 262 -0.16 -8.40 0.43
N ASP A 263 1.13 -8.32 0.79
CA ASP A 263 1.58 -7.57 1.96
C ASP A 263 1.76 -6.08 1.60
N THR A 264 1.04 -5.22 2.33
CA THR A 264 1.03 -3.77 2.06
C THR A 264 2.40 -3.11 2.21
N LYS A 265 3.24 -3.56 3.15
CA LYS A 265 4.56 -2.95 3.37
C LYS A 265 5.54 -3.35 2.27
N GLU A 266 5.49 -4.61 1.83
CA GLU A 266 6.28 -5.06 0.69
C GLU A 266 5.79 -4.41 -0.62
N LEU A 267 4.47 -4.21 -0.78
CA LEU A 267 3.92 -3.54 -1.94
C LEU A 267 4.41 -2.08 -2.07
N GLU A 268 4.50 -1.34 -0.97
CA GLU A 268 5.06 0.03 -0.98
C GLU A 268 6.54 0.03 -1.38
N LYS A 269 7.34 -0.92 -0.87
CA LYS A 269 8.75 -1.05 -1.29
C LYS A 269 8.88 -1.41 -2.77
N LEU A 270 7.99 -2.24 -3.28
CA LEU A 270 7.95 -2.61 -4.70
C LEU A 270 7.56 -1.42 -5.56
N LYS A 271 6.58 -0.63 -5.13
CA LYS A 271 6.20 0.63 -5.76
C LYS A 271 7.37 1.60 -5.85
N ASP A 272 8.03 1.90 -4.73
CA ASP A 272 9.16 2.83 -4.68
C ASP A 272 10.29 2.38 -5.63
N LYS A 273 10.55 1.07 -5.66
CA LYS A 273 11.55 0.50 -6.57
C LYS A 273 11.09 0.59 -8.03
N ALA A 274 9.86 0.22 -8.33
CA ALA A 274 9.29 0.24 -9.67
C ALA A 274 9.33 1.65 -10.28
N GLU A 275 8.88 2.67 -9.53
CA GLU A 275 8.91 4.07 -9.94
C GLU A 275 10.36 4.54 -10.18
N LYS A 276 11.30 4.16 -9.31
CA LYS A 276 12.72 4.50 -9.49
C LYS A 276 13.32 3.86 -10.75
N GLU A 277 13.05 2.59 -11.01
CA GLU A 277 13.59 1.87 -12.18
C GLU A 277 12.94 2.38 -13.48
N ALA A 278 11.62 2.63 -13.48
CA ALA A 278 10.91 3.23 -14.61
C ALA A 278 11.45 4.64 -14.92
N GLN A 279 11.65 5.49 -13.91
CA GLN A 279 12.26 6.81 -14.11
C GLN A 279 13.69 6.70 -14.63
N THR A 280 14.45 5.69 -14.21
CA THR A 280 15.80 5.43 -14.72
C THR A 280 15.78 5.13 -16.22
N ILE A 281 14.83 4.30 -16.67
CA ILE A 281 14.63 4.02 -18.10
C ILE A 281 14.24 5.28 -18.87
N ILE A 282 13.29 6.05 -18.37
CA ILE A 282 12.86 7.33 -18.97
C ILE A 282 14.03 8.32 -19.06
N ASN A 283 14.88 8.39 -18.04
CA ASN A 283 16.06 9.24 -18.01
C ASN A 283 17.07 8.85 -19.10
N ILE A 284 17.23 7.56 -19.40
CA ILE A 284 18.09 7.11 -20.51
C ILE A 284 17.53 7.56 -21.86
N LEU A 285 16.22 7.41 -22.08
CA LEU A 285 15.55 7.87 -23.30
C LEU A 285 15.68 9.41 -23.47
N CYS A 286 15.47 10.16 -22.38
CA CYS A 286 15.63 11.61 -22.37
C CYS A 286 17.10 12.03 -22.57
N LYS A 287 18.06 11.30 -22.00
CA LYS A 287 19.49 11.52 -22.22
C LYS A 287 19.88 11.31 -23.68
N TYR A 288 19.31 10.30 -24.34
CA TYR A 288 19.52 10.06 -25.77
C TYR A 288 19.06 11.28 -26.59
N ILE A 289 17.86 11.81 -26.32
CA ILE A 289 17.34 13.05 -26.94
C ILE A 289 18.26 14.25 -26.70
N ARG A 290 18.84 14.39 -25.51
CA ARG A 290 19.73 15.51 -25.16
C ARG A 290 21.11 15.43 -25.80
N THR A 291 21.52 14.27 -26.28
CA THR A 291 22.84 14.05 -26.84
C THR A 291 22.88 14.52 -28.30
N ILE A 292 23.94 15.23 -28.69
CA ILE A 292 24.20 15.58 -30.10
C ILE A 292 24.55 14.27 -30.85
N PRO A 293 23.83 13.94 -31.93
CA PRO A 293 24.08 12.70 -32.67
C PRO A 293 25.46 12.70 -33.30
N ASN A 294 26.17 11.55 -33.24
CA ASN A 294 27.39 11.24 -33.99
C ASN A 294 28.45 12.35 -34.10
N ASN A 295 28.59 13.19 -33.05
CA ASN A 295 29.49 14.35 -33.01
C ASN A 295 29.26 15.38 -34.13
N TYR A 296 28.06 15.44 -34.73
CA TYR A 296 27.71 16.51 -35.67
C TYR A 296 27.76 17.88 -34.99
N THR A 297 28.13 18.92 -35.73
CA THR A 297 28.10 20.29 -35.21
C THR A 297 26.70 20.89 -35.25
N HIS A 298 26.51 21.95 -34.49
CA HIS A 298 25.28 22.74 -34.49
C HIS A 298 24.93 23.30 -35.88
N GLU A 299 25.94 23.66 -36.67
CA GLU A 299 25.80 24.15 -38.04
C GLU A 299 25.32 23.03 -38.97
N GLN A 300 25.89 21.83 -38.83
CA GLN A 300 25.48 20.66 -39.61
C GLN A 300 24.02 20.26 -39.33
N LEU A 301 23.57 20.33 -38.07
CA LEU A 301 22.16 20.06 -37.73
C LEU A 301 21.20 21.10 -38.31
N LYS A 302 21.64 22.36 -38.45
CA LYS A 302 20.84 23.45 -39.02
C LYS A 302 20.60 23.26 -40.52
N GLU A 303 21.62 22.80 -41.24
CA GLU A 303 21.61 22.65 -42.68
C GLU A 303 21.67 21.18 -43.10
N PHE A 304 21.07 20.28 -42.30
CA PHE A 304 21.28 18.84 -42.49
C PHE A 304 20.85 18.32 -43.86
N LYS A 305 19.85 18.95 -44.51
CA LYS A 305 19.41 18.62 -45.87
C LYS A 305 20.42 18.97 -46.97
N SER A 306 21.45 19.72 -46.63
CA SER A 306 22.53 20.14 -47.53
C SER A 306 23.83 19.34 -47.31
N LEU A 307 23.82 18.36 -46.39
CA LEU A 307 24.94 17.47 -46.14
C LEU A 307 25.06 16.39 -47.24
N PRO A 308 26.19 15.67 -47.33
CA PRO A 308 26.32 14.48 -48.16
C PRO A 308 25.20 13.47 -47.89
N GLU A 309 24.79 12.71 -48.90
CA GLU A 309 23.68 11.75 -48.82
C GLU A 309 23.85 10.73 -47.68
N SER A 310 25.08 10.27 -47.44
CA SER A 310 25.42 9.39 -46.32
C SER A 310 25.15 10.00 -44.95
N ASP A 311 25.42 11.30 -44.76
CA ASP A 311 25.15 12.01 -43.51
C ASP A 311 23.65 12.28 -43.32
N ILE A 312 22.94 12.55 -44.43
CA ILE A 312 21.49 12.70 -44.42
C ILE A 312 20.82 11.40 -43.96
N GLU A 313 21.28 10.25 -44.45
CA GLU A 313 20.76 8.93 -44.05
C GLU A 313 20.96 8.69 -42.54
N ILE A 314 22.18 8.93 -42.03
CA ILE A 314 22.51 8.81 -40.60
C ILE A 314 21.61 9.71 -39.75
N LEU A 315 21.47 10.98 -40.10
CA LEU A 315 20.63 11.93 -39.35
C LEU A 315 19.14 11.60 -39.47
N THR A 316 18.70 11.04 -40.59
CA THR A 316 17.31 10.60 -40.76
C THR A 316 17.00 9.44 -39.81
N HIS A 317 17.92 8.49 -39.66
CA HIS A 317 17.78 7.42 -38.66
C HIS A 317 17.73 7.95 -37.22
N GLU A 318 18.56 8.93 -36.89
CA GLU A 318 18.51 9.62 -35.59
C GLU A 318 17.18 10.35 -35.35
N VAL A 319 16.65 11.01 -36.38
CA VAL A 319 15.32 11.64 -36.34
C VAL A 319 14.24 10.60 -36.01
N ASP A 320 14.27 9.45 -36.69
CA ASP A 320 13.26 8.41 -36.52
C ASP A 320 13.29 7.80 -35.12
N ILE A 321 14.48 7.52 -34.58
CA ILE A 321 14.65 7.00 -33.22
C ILE A 321 14.15 8.04 -32.19
N ARG A 322 14.54 9.30 -32.32
CA ARG A 322 14.16 10.35 -31.35
C ARG A 322 12.67 10.65 -31.39
N ARG A 323 12.07 10.70 -32.59
CA ARG A 323 10.61 10.84 -32.75
C ARG A 323 9.87 9.63 -32.20
N LEU A 324 10.43 8.42 -32.33
CA LEU A 324 9.85 7.22 -31.72
C LEU A 324 9.88 7.31 -30.19
N ILE A 325 10.94 7.84 -29.58
CA ILE A 325 11.00 8.07 -28.13
C ILE A 325 9.85 9.00 -27.70
N PHE A 326 9.70 10.15 -28.37
CA PHE A 326 8.59 11.08 -28.09
C PHE A 326 7.20 10.43 -28.31
N SER A 327 7.06 9.58 -29.32
CA SER A 327 5.84 8.82 -29.59
C SER A 327 5.53 7.83 -28.46
N GLU A 328 6.51 7.07 -27.98
CA GLU A 328 6.33 6.13 -26.86
C GLU A 328 6.01 6.83 -25.55
N ILE A 329 6.61 8.01 -25.29
CA ILE A 329 6.24 8.89 -24.16
C ILE A 329 4.80 9.36 -24.31
N SER A 330 4.43 9.88 -25.48
CA SER A 330 3.09 10.42 -25.73
C SER A 330 2.00 9.35 -25.62
N LYS A 331 2.28 8.09 -26.00
CA LYS A 331 1.33 6.97 -25.86
C LYS A 331 0.98 6.63 -24.42
N ARG A 332 1.86 6.96 -23.47
CA ARG A 332 1.73 6.65 -22.04
C ARG A 332 1.44 7.88 -21.18
N SER A 333 1.45 9.05 -21.80
CA SER A 333 1.04 10.30 -21.18
C SER A 333 -0.49 10.36 -21.04
N SER A 334 -0.97 11.38 -20.36
CA SER A 334 -2.38 11.65 -20.16
C SER A 334 -3.15 11.73 -21.49
N THR A 335 -4.38 11.24 -21.47
CA THR A 335 -5.34 11.39 -22.58
C THR A 335 -6.48 12.32 -22.16
N PHE A 336 -7.22 12.85 -23.14
CA PHE A 336 -8.27 13.83 -22.86
C PHE A 336 -9.47 13.63 -23.79
N THR A 337 -10.64 14.02 -23.30
CA THR A 337 -11.82 14.24 -24.13
C THR A 337 -11.87 15.71 -24.53
N ARG A 338 -12.24 15.99 -25.78
CA ARG A 338 -12.40 17.36 -26.27
C ARG A 338 -13.83 17.58 -26.75
N ASP A 339 -14.35 18.77 -26.51
CA ASP A 339 -15.60 19.21 -27.15
C ASP A 339 -15.41 19.48 -28.66
N GLY A 340 -16.50 19.77 -29.36
CA GLY A 340 -16.48 20.13 -30.79
C GLY A 340 -15.71 21.43 -31.12
N PHE A 341 -15.21 22.14 -30.10
CA PHE A 341 -14.38 23.35 -30.22
C PHE A 341 -12.95 23.13 -29.68
N GLY A 342 -12.58 21.86 -29.45
CA GLY A 342 -11.26 21.44 -29.00
C GLY A 342 -10.92 21.82 -27.57
N LYS A 343 -11.89 22.22 -26.73
CA LYS A 343 -11.68 22.46 -25.28
C LYS A 343 -11.55 21.11 -24.59
N ILE A 344 -10.54 20.95 -23.73
CA ILE A 344 -10.39 19.75 -22.90
C ILE A 344 -11.53 19.74 -21.87
N ILE A 345 -12.29 18.63 -21.83
CA ILE A 345 -13.39 18.41 -20.89
C ILE A 345 -12.87 17.57 -19.72
N ASP A 346 -12.39 16.36 -20.01
CA ASP A 346 -11.83 15.44 -19.02
C ASP A 346 -10.38 15.13 -19.38
N THR A 347 -9.58 14.86 -18.34
CA THR A 347 -8.20 14.39 -18.47
C THR A 347 -8.06 13.09 -17.70
N TYR A 348 -7.50 12.08 -18.36
CA TYR A 348 -7.25 10.75 -17.80
C TYR A 348 -5.74 10.55 -17.73
N THR A 349 -5.22 10.36 -16.51
CA THR A 349 -3.80 10.12 -16.26
C THR A 349 -3.36 8.83 -16.94
N GLY A 350 -2.28 8.90 -17.72
CA GLY A 350 -1.62 7.75 -18.30
C GLY A 350 -0.62 7.12 -17.34
N THR A 351 -0.09 5.96 -17.73
CA THR A 351 0.90 5.20 -16.93
C THR A 351 2.14 6.03 -16.60
N TRP A 352 2.50 6.98 -17.46
CA TRP A 352 3.70 7.80 -17.29
C TRP A 352 3.41 9.24 -16.82
N SER A 353 2.19 9.52 -16.35
CA SER A 353 1.79 10.90 -16.00
C SER A 353 2.56 11.52 -14.85
N ASP A 354 3.01 10.72 -13.89
CA ASP A 354 3.72 11.22 -12.70
C ASP A 354 5.25 11.22 -12.86
N PHE A 355 5.76 10.93 -14.07
CA PHE A 355 7.19 10.90 -14.35
C PHE A 355 7.72 12.22 -14.90
N GLU A 356 9.02 12.43 -14.68
CA GLU A 356 9.74 13.63 -15.10
C GLU A 356 10.44 13.41 -16.44
N PHE A 357 10.28 14.38 -17.35
CA PHE A 357 10.87 14.34 -18.70
C PHE A 357 11.82 15.53 -18.92
N ASP A 358 13.12 15.26 -18.91
CA ASP A 358 14.17 16.27 -19.08
C ASP A 358 14.69 16.31 -20.52
N PHE A 359 14.17 17.24 -21.32
CA PHE A 359 14.66 17.58 -22.66
C PHE A 359 15.49 18.88 -22.67
N SER A 360 15.96 19.32 -21.50
CA SER A 360 16.73 20.56 -21.40
C SER A 360 17.99 20.47 -22.26
N ARG A 361 18.33 21.60 -22.90
CA ARG A 361 19.50 21.73 -23.79
C ARG A 361 19.51 20.76 -24.98
N ALA A 362 18.39 20.09 -25.27
CA ALA A 362 18.34 19.11 -26.35
C ALA A 362 18.53 19.76 -27.74
N PRO A 363 19.28 19.10 -28.64
CA PRO A 363 19.35 19.46 -30.04
C PRO A 363 18.18 18.84 -30.82
N ILE A 364 17.20 19.65 -31.19
CA ILE A 364 15.99 19.18 -31.89
C ILE A 364 16.03 19.69 -33.34
N PHE A 365 15.88 18.78 -34.31
CA PHE A 365 15.94 19.10 -35.73
C PHE A 365 14.85 18.37 -36.53
N TYR A 366 13.76 18.02 -35.83
CA TYR A 366 12.64 17.23 -36.31
C TYR A 366 11.32 17.71 -35.69
N PRO A 367 10.17 17.46 -36.34
CA PRO A 367 8.86 17.90 -35.85
C PRO A 367 8.33 17.03 -34.70
N LEU A 368 7.57 17.65 -33.80
CA LEU A 368 6.96 17.10 -32.59
C LEU A 368 5.44 17.40 -32.54
N SER A 369 4.79 17.42 -33.70
CA SER A 369 3.38 17.79 -33.83
C SER A 369 2.44 16.72 -33.27
N SER A 370 1.30 17.18 -32.75
CA SER A 370 0.20 16.35 -32.24
C SER A 370 0.60 15.33 -31.16
N LEU A 371 1.62 15.64 -30.35
CA LEU A 371 2.03 14.84 -29.20
C LEU A 371 1.34 15.32 -27.92
N THR A 372 1.08 14.40 -27.00
CA THR A 372 0.82 14.71 -25.59
C THR A 372 2.13 14.58 -24.83
N ILE A 373 2.51 15.63 -24.10
CA ILE A 373 3.70 15.68 -23.26
C ILE A 373 3.22 16.11 -21.86
N GLU A 374 3.71 15.45 -20.82
CA GLU A 374 3.39 15.84 -19.44
C GLU A 374 4.11 17.15 -19.08
N LYS A 375 5.19 17.06 -18.31
CA LYS A 375 6.08 18.16 -18.04
C LYS A 375 7.14 18.23 -19.14
N GLY A 376 6.90 19.05 -20.15
CA GLY A 376 7.86 19.25 -21.24
C GLY A 376 8.96 20.23 -20.86
N ASN A 377 10.04 19.76 -20.22
CA ASN A 377 11.21 20.61 -19.95
C ASN A 377 12.12 20.69 -21.18
N PHE A 378 11.96 21.74 -21.98
CA PHE A 378 12.80 22.13 -23.12
C PHE A 378 13.67 23.35 -22.80
N SER A 379 13.95 23.62 -21.51
CA SER A 379 14.74 24.77 -21.11
C SER A 379 16.11 24.75 -21.78
N SER A 380 16.51 25.88 -22.34
CA SER A 380 17.75 26.05 -23.12
C SER A 380 17.91 25.08 -24.31
N ALA A 381 16.86 24.39 -24.75
CA ALA A 381 16.90 23.54 -25.93
C ALA A 381 17.09 24.37 -27.21
N LYS A 382 17.69 23.78 -28.24
CA LYS A 382 17.90 24.45 -29.54
C LYS A 382 17.24 23.66 -30.65
N PHE A 383 16.33 24.34 -31.35
CA PHE A 383 15.60 23.80 -32.49
C PHE A 383 16.25 24.28 -33.78
N TYR A 384 16.96 23.38 -34.46
CA TYR A 384 17.79 23.66 -35.65
C TYR A 384 17.01 23.68 -36.96
N SER A 385 15.86 22.99 -36.99
CA SER A 385 14.92 22.97 -38.11
C SER A 385 13.58 23.60 -37.70
N ASN A 386 12.58 23.56 -38.58
CA ASN A 386 11.23 24.01 -38.24
C ASN A 386 10.75 23.26 -36.98
N ALA A 387 10.54 24.00 -35.90
CA ALA A 387 10.01 23.45 -34.66
C ALA A 387 8.50 23.38 -34.77
N ASP A 388 7.97 22.18 -34.99
CA ASP A 388 6.54 21.97 -35.13
C ASP A 388 5.97 21.27 -33.90
N PHE A 389 5.21 22.03 -33.10
CA PHE A 389 4.42 21.58 -31.97
C PHE A 389 2.91 21.77 -32.26
N SER A 390 2.53 21.82 -33.54
CA SER A 390 1.13 22.06 -33.89
C SER A 390 0.22 20.95 -33.35
N GLY A 391 -0.87 21.35 -32.69
CA GLY A 391 -1.79 20.43 -32.03
C GLY A 391 -1.23 19.69 -30.81
N ALA A 392 0.00 19.98 -30.37
CA ALA A 392 0.58 19.34 -29.19
C ALA A 392 -0.18 19.75 -27.91
N THR A 393 -0.22 18.87 -26.92
CA THR A 393 -0.82 19.15 -25.60
C THR A 393 0.21 18.94 -24.51
N PHE A 394 0.43 19.97 -23.70
CA PHE A 394 1.25 19.93 -22.50
C PHE A 394 0.32 19.87 -21.30
N THR A 395 0.30 18.73 -20.61
CA THR A 395 -0.63 18.47 -19.49
C THR A 395 -0.12 18.95 -18.14
N GLN A 396 1.17 19.28 -18.06
CA GLN A 396 1.80 19.95 -16.93
C GLN A 396 2.60 21.18 -17.42
N THR A 397 3.42 21.75 -16.53
CA THR A 397 4.24 22.94 -16.86
C THR A 397 5.17 22.63 -18.04
N ALA A 398 5.08 23.44 -19.08
CA ALA A 398 5.95 23.36 -20.25
C ALA A 398 6.99 24.48 -20.18
N ASP A 399 8.26 24.09 -20.06
CA ASP A 399 9.37 25.02 -19.89
C ASP A 399 10.18 25.09 -21.18
N PHE A 400 10.08 26.20 -21.89
CA PHE A 400 10.88 26.59 -23.05
C PHE A 400 11.77 27.79 -22.72
N SER A 401 12.04 28.05 -21.43
CA SER A 401 12.87 29.17 -21.01
C SER A 401 14.25 29.08 -21.66
N LYS A 402 14.75 30.19 -22.20
CA LYS A 402 16.04 30.28 -22.90
C LYS A 402 16.16 29.37 -24.13
N ALA A 403 15.08 28.74 -24.60
CA ALA A 403 15.11 27.93 -25.81
C ALA A 403 15.37 28.81 -27.04
N THR A 404 16.08 28.26 -28.03
CA THR A 404 16.38 28.96 -29.30
C THR A 404 15.75 28.22 -30.47
N PHE A 405 14.89 28.91 -31.21
CA PHE A 405 14.26 28.42 -32.43
C PHE A 405 14.92 29.09 -33.64
N THR A 406 15.77 28.35 -34.37
CA THR A 406 16.58 28.91 -35.47
C THR A 406 15.80 29.04 -36.78
N GLN A 407 14.68 28.32 -36.88
CA GLN A 407 13.74 28.34 -38.00
C GLN A 407 12.33 28.63 -37.49
N ASN A 408 11.31 28.45 -38.33
CA ASN A 408 9.94 28.73 -37.95
C ASN A 408 9.54 27.87 -36.74
N ALA A 409 8.93 28.49 -35.73
CA ALA A 409 8.35 27.82 -34.59
C ALA A 409 6.83 27.82 -34.70
N ASN A 410 6.21 26.64 -34.66
CA ASN A 410 4.78 26.47 -34.84
C ASN A 410 4.15 25.78 -33.64
N PHE A 411 3.49 26.56 -32.79
CA PHE A 411 2.65 26.13 -31.67
C PHE A 411 1.16 26.25 -32.00
N SER A 412 0.80 26.36 -33.29
CA SER A 412 -0.60 26.55 -33.67
C SER A 412 -1.46 25.38 -33.18
N TRP A 413 -2.64 25.67 -32.63
CA TRP A 413 -3.53 24.66 -32.03
C TRP A 413 -2.95 23.91 -30.81
N ALA A 414 -1.77 24.28 -30.31
CA ALA A 414 -1.24 23.68 -29.10
C ALA A 414 -2.08 24.06 -27.88
N THR A 415 -2.11 23.18 -26.88
CA THR A 415 -2.80 23.41 -25.60
C THR A 415 -1.83 23.25 -24.44
N PHE A 416 -1.73 24.27 -23.60
CA PHE A 416 -0.97 24.27 -22.35
C PHE A 416 -1.99 24.28 -21.19
N THR A 417 -2.12 23.16 -20.48
CA THR A 417 -3.06 23.00 -19.36
C THR A 417 -2.53 23.62 -18.05
N GLN A 418 -1.22 23.83 -17.98
CA GLN A 418 -0.51 24.52 -16.90
C GLN A 418 0.34 25.64 -17.50
N THR A 419 1.29 26.17 -16.71
CA THR A 419 2.16 27.27 -17.12
C THR A 419 2.95 26.91 -18.39
N ALA A 420 2.96 27.82 -19.35
CA ALA A 420 3.80 27.78 -20.54
C ALA A 420 4.87 28.86 -20.41
N ASP A 421 6.10 28.44 -20.14
CA ASP A 421 7.21 29.35 -19.91
C ASP A 421 8.09 29.47 -21.16
N PHE A 422 8.12 30.66 -21.76
CA PHE A 422 9.00 31.04 -22.86
C PHE A 422 9.94 32.17 -22.44
N GLU A 423 10.22 32.30 -21.14
CA GLU A 423 11.11 33.34 -20.62
C GLU A 423 12.47 33.33 -21.31
N SER A 424 12.90 34.46 -21.84
CA SER A 424 14.17 34.60 -22.58
C SER A 424 14.32 33.66 -23.79
N ALA A 425 13.22 33.09 -24.31
CA ALA A 425 13.25 32.29 -25.53
C ALA A 425 13.54 33.18 -26.75
N THR A 426 14.30 32.66 -27.72
CA THR A 426 14.65 33.38 -28.95
C THR A 426 14.04 32.71 -30.16
N PHE A 427 13.22 33.44 -30.91
CA PHE A 427 12.60 33.02 -32.17
C PHE A 427 13.23 33.80 -33.32
N THR A 428 14.12 33.16 -34.08
CA THR A 428 14.87 33.85 -35.15
C THR A 428 14.11 33.93 -36.47
N GLN A 429 12.98 33.23 -36.58
CA GLN A 429 12.07 33.26 -37.73
C GLN A 429 10.63 33.38 -37.23
N THR A 430 9.64 33.07 -38.09
CA THR A 430 8.22 33.24 -37.73
C THR A 430 7.83 32.34 -36.55
N ALA A 431 7.27 32.94 -35.50
CA ALA A 431 6.68 32.24 -34.37
C ALA A 431 5.15 32.25 -34.47
N ARG A 432 4.52 31.07 -34.54
CA ARG A 432 3.06 30.92 -34.68
C ARG A 432 2.46 30.33 -33.42
N PHE A 433 1.63 31.11 -32.74
CA PHE A 433 0.79 30.73 -31.61
C PHE A 433 -0.70 30.85 -31.97
N HIS A 434 -1.03 30.62 -33.24
CA HIS A 434 -2.39 30.78 -33.75
C HIS A 434 -3.31 29.69 -33.18
N VAL A 435 -4.43 30.08 -32.57
CA VAL A 435 -5.37 29.15 -31.90
C VAL A 435 -4.73 28.36 -30.74
N THR A 436 -3.59 28.81 -30.22
CA THR A 436 -2.98 28.22 -29.03
C THR A 436 -3.81 28.52 -27.79
N LYS A 437 -3.95 27.55 -26.90
CA LYS A 437 -4.69 27.70 -25.64
C LYS A 437 -3.72 27.70 -24.46
N PHE A 438 -3.65 28.82 -23.75
CA PHE A 438 -2.94 28.97 -22.47
C PHE A 438 -3.99 29.02 -21.35
N THR A 439 -4.14 27.90 -20.66
CA THR A 439 -5.17 27.78 -19.61
C THR A 439 -4.70 28.30 -18.26
N GLN A 440 -3.39 28.27 -18.01
CA GLN A 440 -2.73 28.98 -16.90
C GLN A 440 -1.81 30.08 -17.48
N ASP A 441 -0.73 30.39 -16.78
CA ASP A 441 0.17 31.48 -17.11
C ASP A 441 0.94 31.24 -18.42
N ALA A 442 0.99 32.24 -19.28
CA ALA A 442 1.83 32.29 -20.46
C ALA A 442 2.92 33.36 -20.25
N ASN A 443 4.16 32.90 -20.06
CA ASN A 443 5.28 33.78 -19.78
C ASN A 443 6.16 33.95 -21.03
N PHE A 444 6.18 35.16 -21.59
CA PHE A 444 7.06 35.58 -22.69
C PHE A 444 8.04 36.68 -22.25
N ARG A 445 8.28 36.80 -20.94
CA ARG A 445 9.18 37.81 -20.39
C ARG A 445 10.57 37.67 -21.02
N TRP A 446 11.15 38.78 -21.46
CA TRP A 446 12.47 38.80 -22.14
C TRP A 446 12.58 37.96 -23.42
N ALA A 447 11.48 37.41 -23.96
CA ALA A 447 11.54 36.66 -25.20
C ALA A 447 11.85 37.59 -26.38
N THR A 448 12.63 37.10 -27.34
CA THR A 448 13.03 37.83 -28.55
C THR A 448 12.39 37.21 -29.78
N PHE A 449 11.67 38.01 -30.55
CA PHE A 449 11.05 37.68 -31.83
C PHE A 449 11.69 38.54 -32.92
N THR A 450 12.55 37.94 -33.75
CA THR A 450 13.27 38.69 -34.79
C THR A 450 12.40 38.93 -36.03
N GLN A 451 11.45 38.03 -36.30
CA GLN A 451 10.47 38.14 -37.38
C GLN A 451 9.03 38.17 -36.81
N THR A 452 8.04 37.79 -37.60
CA THR A 452 6.62 37.84 -37.22
C THR A 452 6.29 36.91 -36.04
N ALA A 453 5.65 37.46 -35.02
CA ALA A 453 5.00 36.71 -33.95
C ALA A 453 3.47 36.77 -34.11
N ASN A 454 2.82 35.62 -34.28
CA ASN A 454 1.38 35.54 -34.57
C ASN A 454 0.63 34.86 -33.43
N PHE A 455 -0.16 35.62 -32.69
CA PHE A 455 -1.03 35.18 -31.59
C PHE A 455 -2.52 35.21 -31.98
N ARG A 456 -2.85 35.29 -33.27
CA ARG A 456 -4.24 35.36 -33.75
C ARG A 456 -5.06 34.17 -33.23
N SER A 457 -6.21 34.46 -32.65
CA SER A 457 -7.13 33.45 -32.08
C SER A 457 -6.54 32.65 -30.91
N ALA A 458 -5.37 33.04 -30.36
CA ALA A 458 -4.88 32.46 -29.12
C ALA A 458 -5.82 32.80 -27.95
N THR A 459 -5.91 31.93 -26.95
CA THR A 459 -6.73 32.14 -25.76
C THR A 459 -5.84 32.15 -24.52
N PHE A 460 -5.91 33.22 -23.74
CA PHE A 460 -5.21 33.40 -22.46
C PHE A 460 -6.22 33.45 -21.32
N THR A 461 -6.17 32.47 -20.42
CA THR A 461 -7.17 32.34 -19.35
C THR A 461 -6.68 32.91 -18.02
N GLN A 462 -5.36 32.89 -17.78
CA GLN A 462 -4.70 33.50 -16.63
C GLN A 462 -3.69 34.56 -17.08
N THR A 463 -2.47 34.57 -16.55
CA THR A 463 -1.46 35.59 -16.83
C THR A 463 -0.98 35.53 -18.27
N ALA A 464 -0.79 36.71 -18.90
CA ALA A 464 -0.09 36.86 -20.16
C ALA A 464 1.02 37.92 -19.98
N ASN A 465 2.25 37.45 -19.83
CA ASN A 465 3.38 38.30 -19.48
C ASN A 465 4.33 38.48 -20.66
N PHE A 466 4.32 39.64 -21.29
CA PHE A 466 5.22 40.07 -22.35
C PHE A 466 6.24 41.11 -21.86
N ARG A 467 6.45 41.21 -20.54
CA ARG A 467 7.32 42.23 -19.95
C ARG A 467 8.73 42.12 -20.53
N SER A 468 9.24 43.23 -21.07
CA SER A 468 10.57 43.33 -21.66
C SER A 468 10.81 42.34 -22.82
N ALA A 469 9.76 41.84 -23.47
CA ALA A 469 9.89 41.11 -24.72
C ALA A 469 10.37 42.06 -25.84
N THR A 470 11.12 41.52 -26.80
CA THR A 470 11.66 42.26 -27.94
C THR A 470 11.06 41.74 -29.24
N PHE A 471 10.41 42.61 -29.99
CA PHE A 471 9.91 42.39 -31.35
C PHE A 471 10.74 43.25 -32.29
N GLU A 472 11.68 42.67 -33.04
CA GLU A 472 12.68 43.47 -33.77
C GLU A 472 12.11 44.08 -35.05
N ARG A 473 11.57 43.22 -35.93
CA ARG A 473 11.19 43.64 -37.29
C ARG A 473 9.74 44.08 -37.42
N PHE A 474 8.81 43.35 -36.78
CA PHE A 474 7.36 43.55 -36.93
C PHE A 474 6.66 43.56 -35.57
N GLU A 475 5.58 44.34 -35.47
CA GLU A 475 4.67 44.24 -34.32
C GLU A 475 4.02 42.84 -34.24
N PRO A 476 3.73 42.32 -33.03
CA PRO A 476 3.04 41.05 -32.89
C PRO A 476 1.56 41.15 -33.30
N THR A 477 1.08 40.13 -34.01
CA THR A 477 -0.31 40.10 -34.50
C THR A 477 -1.20 39.36 -33.52
N PHE A 478 -2.08 40.09 -32.82
CA PHE A 478 -3.11 39.50 -31.95
C PHE A 478 -4.50 39.45 -32.60
N ALA A 479 -4.81 40.36 -33.52
CA ALA A 479 -6.12 40.47 -34.13
C ALA A 479 -6.04 40.83 -35.62
N THR A 480 -6.85 40.16 -36.44
CA THR A 480 -7.12 40.51 -37.83
C THR A 480 -8.60 40.24 -38.15
N LYS A 481 -9.04 40.54 -39.38
CA LYS A 481 -10.38 40.14 -39.86
C LYS A 481 -10.62 38.63 -39.80
N LEU A 482 -9.56 37.82 -39.85
CA LEU A 482 -9.62 36.35 -39.85
C LEU A 482 -9.66 35.73 -38.45
N GLY A 483 -9.52 36.52 -37.39
CA GLY A 483 -9.53 35.99 -36.03
C GLY A 483 -8.91 36.95 -35.02
N LYS A 484 -9.29 36.80 -33.74
CA LYS A 484 -8.92 37.70 -32.65
C LYS A 484 -8.49 36.88 -31.46
N ALA A 485 -7.34 37.22 -30.86
CA ALA A 485 -6.93 36.65 -29.58
C ALA A 485 -7.97 36.97 -28.50
N ARG A 486 -8.04 36.10 -27.49
CA ARG A 486 -9.04 36.13 -26.42
C ARG A 486 -8.35 36.17 -25.06
N PHE A 487 -8.83 37.04 -24.18
CA PHE A 487 -8.34 37.22 -22.81
C PHE A 487 -9.52 37.07 -21.85
N SER A 488 -9.31 36.34 -20.75
CA SER A 488 -10.34 36.05 -19.75
C SER A 488 -10.49 37.20 -18.75
N ALA A 489 -11.73 37.60 -18.46
CA ALA A 489 -12.06 38.53 -17.38
C ALA A 489 -12.09 37.86 -15.99
N GLY A 490 -11.91 36.54 -15.93
CA GLY A 490 -11.83 35.77 -14.67
C GLY A 490 -10.55 36.03 -13.88
N THR A 491 -9.51 36.58 -14.50
CA THR A 491 -8.24 36.89 -13.84
C THR A 491 -8.16 38.36 -13.38
N SER A 492 -7.06 38.75 -12.72
CA SER A 492 -6.82 40.15 -12.33
C SER A 492 -6.28 40.96 -13.52
N PRO A 493 -6.72 42.22 -13.75
CA PRO A 493 -6.16 43.06 -14.81
C PRO A 493 -4.64 43.22 -14.79
N GLN A 494 -4.02 43.11 -13.61
CA GLN A 494 -2.57 43.22 -13.43
C GLN A 494 -1.79 42.03 -14.02
N ASN A 495 -2.47 40.91 -14.27
CA ASN A 495 -1.87 39.70 -14.84
C ASN A 495 -1.63 39.82 -16.36
N TYR A 496 -2.10 40.91 -16.98
CA TYR A 496 -1.81 41.22 -18.38
C TYR A 496 -0.75 42.31 -18.47
N MET A 497 0.46 41.91 -18.89
CA MET A 497 1.63 42.78 -18.89
C MET A 497 2.20 42.87 -20.31
N PHE A 498 1.91 43.96 -21.01
CA PHE A 498 2.31 44.16 -22.42
C PHE A 498 3.43 45.19 -22.62
N SER A 499 4.14 45.57 -21.56
CA SER A 499 5.29 46.48 -21.65
C SER A 499 6.49 45.78 -22.31
N VAL A 500 6.92 46.24 -23.47
CA VAL A 500 8.05 45.66 -24.22
C VAL A 500 9.39 46.31 -23.88
N ALA A 501 10.50 45.77 -24.39
CA ALA A 501 11.82 46.40 -24.26
C ALA A 501 11.86 47.78 -24.98
N PRO A 502 12.73 48.73 -24.56
CA PRO A 502 12.74 50.10 -25.10
C PRO A 502 12.86 50.21 -26.63
N ASP A 503 13.67 49.36 -27.28
CA ASP A 503 13.91 49.39 -28.73
C ASP A 503 13.01 48.41 -29.52
N SER A 504 12.01 47.83 -28.85
CA SER A 504 11.08 46.85 -29.42
C SER A 504 9.94 47.50 -30.21
N LYS A 505 9.42 46.81 -31.22
CA LYS A 505 8.11 47.16 -31.80
C LYS A 505 7.02 47.04 -30.71
N PRO A 506 6.10 48.01 -30.63
CA PRO A 506 5.16 48.08 -29.52
C PRO A 506 4.08 46.99 -29.60
N ILE A 507 3.49 46.67 -28.44
CA ILE A 507 2.18 46.02 -28.38
C ILE A 507 1.14 47.11 -28.14
N ASN A 508 0.47 47.54 -29.20
CA ASN A 508 -0.57 48.57 -29.13
C ASN A 508 -1.77 48.05 -28.32
N CYS A 509 -2.03 48.64 -27.16
CA CYS A 509 -3.10 48.22 -26.25
C CYS A 509 -4.19 49.28 -26.09
N LYS A 510 -5.41 48.83 -25.80
CA LYS A 510 -6.56 49.69 -25.46
C LYS A 510 -7.29 49.15 -24.23
N PRO A 511 -7.96 50.02 -23.45
CA PRO A 511 -8.82 49.57 -22.37
C PRO A 511 -10.02 48.79 -22.90
N ALA A 512 -10.36 47.71 -22.22
CA ALA A 512 -11.60 46.95 -22.39
C ALA A 512 -12.16 46.62 -21.00
N THR A 513 -13.45 46.88 -20.78
CA THR A 513 -14.08 46.68 -19.46
C THR A 513 -15.10 45.56 -19.55
N LEU A 514 -14.99 44.57 -18.66
CA LEU A 514 -15.95 43.48 -18.51
C LEU A 514 -16.01 43.07 -17.03
N LEU A 515 -17.20 42.68 -16.54
CA LEU A 515 -17.44 42.33 -15.13
C LEU A 515 -16.95 43.42 -14.13
N GLY A 516 -17.09 44.70 -14.48
CA GLY A 516 -16.65 45.83 -13.64
C GLY A 516 -15.13 46.02 -13.51
N LYS A 517 -14.33 45.25 -14.26
CA LYS A 517 -12.87 45.34 -14.28
C LYS A 517 -12.42 45.89 -15.63
N THR A 518 -11.51 46.85 -15.64
CA THR A 518 -10.89 47.38 -16.86
C THR A 518 -9.53 46.73 -17.08
N PHE A 519 -9.34 46.13 -18.25
CA PHE A 519 -8.12 45.47 -18.68
C PHE A 519 -7.46 46.30 -19.79
N ILE A 520 -6.14 46.35 -19.80
CA ILE A 520 -5.35 46.91 -20.90
C ILE A 520 -4.86 45.74 -21.75
N ILE A 521 -5.50 45.52 -22.91
CA ILE A 521 -5.24 44.36 -23.77
C ILE A 521 -4.91 44.81 -25.21
N PRO A 522 -4.28 43.95 -26.05
CA PRO A 522 -3.87 44.34 -27.38
C PRO A 522 -5.06 44.74 -28.25
N LEU A 523 -4.85 45.70 -29.14
CA LEU A 523 -5.87 46.29 -30.01
C LEU A 523 -6.61 45.22 -30.83
N GLY A 524 -7.94 45.33 -30.90
CA GLY A 524 -8.81 44.44 -31.68
C GLY A 524 -9.03 43.05 -31.07
N THR A 525 -8.51 42.78 -29.88
CA THR A 525 -8.69 41.50 -29.17
C THR A 525 -10.00 41.47 -28.37
N VAL A 526 -10.37 40.27 -27.92
CA VAL A 526 -11.62 39.99 -27.24
C VAL A 526 -11.37 39.72 -25.75
N LEU A 527 -12.09 40.45 -24.89
CA LEU A 527 -12.23 40.14 -23.47
C LEU A 527 -13.51 39.31 -23.27
N PHE A 528 -13.42 38.17 -22.58
CA PHE A 528 -14.56 37.25 -22.38
C PHE A 528 -14.70 36.80 -20.92
N ASP A 529 -15.92 36.49 -20.52
CA ASP A 529 -16.21 35.87 -19.21
C ASP A 529 -16.06 34.34 -19.32
N PRO A 530 -15.18 33.69 -18.53
CA PRO A 530 -14.99 32.24 -18.57
C PRO A 530 -16.15 31.42 -17.97
N ASP A 531 -16.97 32.02 -17.10
CA ASP A 531 -18.04 31.31 -16.37
C ASP A 531 -19.39 31.35 -17.10
N SER A 532 -19.48 32.13 -18.18
CA SER A 532 -20.64 32.17 -19.06
C SER A 532 -20.69 30.93 -20.00
N PRO A 533 -21.85 30.27 -20.18
CA PRO A 533 -21.97 29.06 -21.01
C PRO A 533 -21.63 29.29 -22.50
N PRO A 534 -21.26 28.24 -23.27
CA PRO A 534 -20.78 28.42 -24.63
C PRO A 534 -21.90 28.60 -25.70
N LYS A 535 -22.00 29.82 -26.25
CA LYS A 535 -22.23 30.26 -27.68
C LYS A 535 -23.61 30.65 -28.23
N ASP A 536 -23.58 31.65 -29.15
CA ASP A 536 -24.11 31.53 -30.54
C ASP A 536 -23.46 32.51 -31.57
N HIS A 537 -23.86 32.36 -32.84
CA HIS A 537 -23.36 33.04 -34.06
C HIS A 537 -23.78 34.52 -34.19
N LEU A 538 -24.40 35.11 -33.16
CA LEU A 538 -25.04 36.44 -33.20
C LEU A 538 -24.45 37.45 -32.20
N GLY A 539 -23.35 37.10 -31.52
CA GLY A 539 -22.39 38.09 -31.02
C GLY A 539 -22.85 38.98 -29.85
N ASN A 540 -23.15 38.39 -28.69
CA ASN A 540 -23.10 39.11 -27.40
C ASN A 540 -22.37 38.25 -26.35
N TYR A 541 -21.87 38.86 -25.26
CA TYR A 541 -21.04 38.32 -24.15
C TYR A 541 -19.51 38.36 -24.30
N THR A 542 -19.01 39.08 -25.30
CA THR A 542 -17.59 39.43 -25.45
C THR A 542 -17.45 40.93 -25.63
N VAL A 543 -16.56 41.58 -24.86
CA VAL A 543 -16.20 42.98 -25.11
C VAL A 543 -14.96 42.99 -25.99
N GLN A 544 -15.11 43.50 -27.20
CA GLN A 544 -13.96 43.75 -28.06
C GLN A 544 -13.27 45.03 -27.58
N SER A 545 -11.95 44.99 -27.41
CA SER A 545 -11.19 46.25 -27.34
C SER A 545 -11.43 47.05 -28.62
N ALA A 546 -11.47 48.38 -28.52
CA ALA A 546 -11.83 49.27 -29.64
C ALA A 546 -11.16 48.83 -30.96
N SER A 547 -11.91 48.84 -32.07
CA SER A 547 -11.36 48.51 -33.39
C SER A 547 -10.27 49.52 -33.78
N ALA A 548 -9.21 49.04 -34.44
CA ALA A 548 -8.41 49.93 -35.27
C ALA A 548 -9.34 50.54 -36.33
N GLU A 549 -9.39 51.87 -36.39
CA GLU A 549 -10.02 52.58 -37.51
C GLU A 549 -9.30 52.29 -38.83
#